data_AF-A0A9P5SEX0-F1
#
_entry.id   AF-A0A9P5SEX0-F1
#
_cell.length_a   1.000
_cell.length_b   1.000
_cell.length_c   1.000
_cell.angle_alpha   90.00
_cell.angle_beta   90.00
_cell.angle_gamma   90.00
#
_symmetry.space_group_name_H-M   'P 1'
#
loop_
_entity.id
_entity.type
_entity.pdbx_description
1 polymer ?
#
loop_
_entity_poly.entity_id
_entity_poly.type
_entity_poly.pdbx_seq_one_letter_code
_entity_poly.pdbx_strand_id
1 'polypeptide(L)'
;MLVYCTNKKYGCTQILRQDALHGHVLYCSYAPTECANKALGCPYKGTMRDSREHLQNCVYERFKGYIEATNSRFAKLESLIADQSREIEKLQRIIRTGKGIEFMMDKGVSASSSSNSIANNIVNTTTDGGESSSSCGTKRMVSTFPHDEITCHRTISSHTCGVTSVAVNQDKVFAGAHDGSTKVFDINTGELLKDSKGHTMSVWGLAVSPTGDRYFSAGSDGTIKVWDWTNEDETKCLVKSIPDHNAKVYGLVVDQGRLYSASSDKTVKVWDTETLECLATFQGHTGGVNSLAALSDASSSQLVTGSSDKTIKIWDVTTGTCLKTVRRGTSEVLDVAVGDGMLFGSTYDAVIHVYDLNETKELGTLSGHNWEIWR
;
A
#
# COMPACT_ATOMS: atom_id res chain seq x y z
N MET A 1 17.92 52.24 27.00
CA MET A 1 18.81 51.13 27.40
C MET A 1 19.11 50.28 26.16
N LEU A 2 20.38 49.94 25.90
CA LEU A 2 20.75 49.04 24.80
C LEU A 2 20.75 47.61 25.31
N VAL A 3 20.11 46.70 24.57
CA VAL A 3 19.89 45.32 24.97
C VAL A 3 20.27 44.40 23.83
N TYR A 4 20.86 43.25 24.16
CA TYR A 4 21.14 42.21 23.18
C TYR A 4 19.84 41.52 22.74
N CYS A 5 19.81 41.07 21.48
CA CYS A 5 18.73 40.22 21.00
C CYS A 5 18.63 38.93 21.84
N THR A 6 17.40 38.51 22.15
CA THR A 6 17.11 37.27 22.90
C THR A 6 17.55 36.00 22.17
N ASN A 7 17.72 36.08 20.84
CA ASN A 7 18.20 34.99 19.98
C ASN A 7 19.73 34.97 19.82
N LYS A 8 20.48 35.66 20.69
CA LYS A 8 21.95 35.63 20.70
C LYS A 8 22.53 34.21 20.79
N LYS A 9 21.84 33.32 21.52
CA LYS A 9 22.17 31.89 21.64
C LYS A 9 22.11 31.10 20.32
N TYR A 10 21.40 31.64 19.32
CA TYR A 10 21.29 31.06 17.98
C TYR A 10 22.15 31.81 16.94
N GLY A 11 23.00 32.75 17.37
CA GLY A 11 23.95 33.46 16.49
C GLY A 11 23.60 34.91 16.14
N CYS A 12 22.53 35.49 16.71
CA CYS A 12 22.20 36.89 16.47
C CYS A 12 23.15 37.85 17.22
N THR A 13 23.84 38.73 16.50
CA THR A 13 24.80 39.71 17.08
C THR A 13 24.26 41.14 17.19
N GLN A 14 22.97 41.35 16.89
CA GLN A 14 22.33 42.68 16.89
C GLN A 14 22.18 43.24 18.32
N ILE A 15 22.54 44.52 18.47
CA ILE A 15 22.37 45.31 19.69
C ILE A 15 21.34 46.39 19.39
N LEU A 16 20.25 46.40 20.14
CA LEU A 16 19.07 47.21 19.82
C LEU A 16 18.66 48.05 21.02
N ARG A 17 17.96 49.15 20.76
CA ARG A 17 17.22 49.85 21.82
C ARG A 17 16.07 48.96 22.29
N GLN A 18 15.79 48.99 23.59
CA GLN A 18 14.77 48.16 24.23
C GLN A 18 13.38 48.28 23.56
N ASP A 19 13.07 49.48 23.10
CA ASP A 19 11.84 49.88 22.41
C ASP A 19 11.73 49.26 20.99
N ALA A 20 12.87 48.95 20.34
CA ALA A 20 12.93 48.29 19.03
C ALA A 20 13.12 46.77 19.12
N LEU A 21 13.37 46.24 20.32
CA LEU A 21 13.65 44.82 20.55
C LEU A 21 12.46 43.92 20.16
N HIS A 22 11.24 44.34 20.50
CA HIS A 22 10.03 43.56 20.23
C HIS A 22 9.81 43.34 18.73
N GLY A 23 9.95 44.41 17.93
CA GLY A 23 9.85 44.32 16.47
C GLY A 23 10.94 43.46 15.85
N HIS A 24 12.18 43.58 16.32
CA HIS A 24 13.29 42.78 15.80
C HIS A 24 13.14 41.28 16.09
N VAL A 25 12.69 40.90 17.28
CA VAL A 25 12.57 39.48 17.66
C VAL A 25 11.57 38.74 16.78
N LEU A 26 10.49 39.40 16.33
CA LEU A 26 9.48 38.83 15.44
C LEU A 26 10.03 38.51 14.03
N TYR A 27 11.01 39.26 13.55
CA TYR A 27 11.59 39.11 12.21
C TYR A 27 13.07 38.70 12.24
N CYS A 28 13.55 38.20 13.37
CA CYS A 28 14.95 37.83 13.55
C CYS A 28 15.27 36.59 12.72
N SER A 29 16.26 36.67 11.83
CA SER A 29 16.68 35.55 10.98
C SER A 29 17.23 34.34 11.77
N TYR A 30 17.57 34.53 13.05
CA TYR A 30 18.06 33.49 13.94
C TYR A 30 16.99 33.03 14.96
N ALA A 31 15.75 33.47 14.82
CA ALA A 31 14.66 32.94 15.63
C ALA A 31 14.48 31.44 15.33
N PRO A 32 14.25 30.60 16.35
CA PRO A 32 13.98 29.18 16.15
C PRO A 32 12.66 29.00 15.40
N THR A 33 12.68 28.18 14.35
CA THR A 33 11.52 27.88 13.52
C THR A 33 11.40 26.39 13.27
N GLU A 34 10.17 25.99 13.01
CA GLU A 34 9.82 24.67 12.51
C GLU A 34 9.54 24.77 11.01
N CYS A 35 9.69 23.66 10.28
CA CYS A 35 9.35 23.63 8.87
C CYS A 35 7.86 23.89 8.65
N ALA A 36 7.50 24.60 7.56
CA ALA A 36 6.10 24.84 7.21
C ALA A 36 5.33 23.52 6.98
N ASN A 37 6.02 22.46 6.57
CA ASN A 37 5.47 21.11 6.39
C ASN A 37 5.50 20.25 7.65
N LYS A 38 5.60 20.85 8.84
CA LYS A 38 5.46 20.11 10.11
C LYS A 38 4.12 19.36 10.19
N ALA A 39 3.06 19.93 9.62
CA ALA A 39 1.75 19.28 9.52
C ALA A 39 1.77 17.98 8.70
N LEU A 40 2.72 17.85 7.77
CA LEU A 40 2.94 16.64 6.97
C LEU A 40 3.95 15.67 7.63
N GLY A 41 4.42 15.98 8.85
CA GLY A 41 5.35 15.14 9.61
C GLY A 41 6.83 15.51 9.48
N CYS A 42 7.17 16.67 8.91
CA CYS A 42 8.58 17.07 8.81
C CYS A 42 9.22 17.31 10.20
N PRO A 43 10.29 16.59 10.59
CA PRO A 43 10.90 16.71 11.92
C PRO A 43 11.87 17.89 12.07
N TYR A 44 12.03 18.72 11.04
CA TYR A 44 13.04 19.79 11.02
C TYR A 44 12.77 20.90 12.05
N LYS A 45 13.80 21.21 12.84
CA LYS A 45 13.87 22.34 13.77
C LYS A 45 15.16 23.09 13.49
N GLY A 46 15.08 24.38 13.16
CA GLY A 46 16.22 25.19 12.75
C GLY A 46 16.00 26.67 13.01
N THR A 47 16.73 27.53 12.30
CA THR A 47 16.52 28.97 12.35
C THR A 47 15.68 29.46 11.16
N MET A 48 15.05 30.63 11.27
CA MET A 48 14.35 31.31 10.16
C MET A 48 15.20 31.33 8.87
N ARG A 49 16.52 31.59 8.99
CA ARG A 49 17.45 31.65 7.87
C ARG A 49 17.56 30.30 7.17
N ASP A 50 17.82 29.25 7.94
CA ASP A 50 18.08 27.90 7.42
C ASP A 50 16.78 27.20 6.98
N SER A 51 15.64 27.61 7.53
CA SER A 51 14.33 27.05 7.17
C SER A 51 13.94 27.29 5.71
N ARG A 52 14.39 28.37 5.07
CA ARG A 52 14.11 28.65 3.65
C ARG A 52 14.88 27.72 2.73
N GLU A 53 16.14 27.47 3.05
CA GLU A 53 16.98 26.50 2.33
C GLU A 53 16.47 25.07 2.57
N HIS A 54 16.08 24.77 3.81
CA HIS A 54 15.41 23.51 4.13
C HIS A 54 14.12 23.35 3.33
N LEU A 55 13.24 24.36 3.25
CA LEU A 55 11.98 24.31 2.50
C LEU A 55 12.18 23.96 1.02
N GLN A 56 13.19 24.53 0.37
CA GLN A 56 13.51 24.20 -1.03
C GLN A 56 13.95 22.75 -1.22
N ASN A 57 14.59 22.16 -0.20
CA ASN A 57 15.04 20.76 -0.18
C ASN A 57 14.12 19.85 0.65
N CYS A 58 12.96 20.36 1.07
CA CYS A 58 12.09 19.63 1.98
C CYS A 58 11.35 18.58 1.16
N VAL A 59 11.60 17.32 1.51
CA VAL A 59 10.95 16.16 0.91
C VAL A 59 9.42 16.31 0.93
N TYR A 60 8.87 16.82 2.02
CA TYR A 60 7.43 17.04 2.19
C TYR A 60 6.85 18.19 1.35
N GLU A 61 7.66 19.18 0.94
CA GLU A 61 7.20 20.25 0.03
C GLU A 61 6.95 19.68 -1.37
N ARG A 62 7.76 18.70 -1.80
CA ARG A 62 7.56 17.99 -3.07
C ARG A 62 6.36 17.05 -3.00
N PHE A 63 6.14 16.41 -1.86
CA PHE A 63 4.95 15.58 -1.62
C PHE A 63 3.66 16.38 -1.52
N LYS A 64 3.72 17.69 -1.22
CA LYS A 64 2.52 18.51 -1.04
C LYS A 64 1.57 18.48 -2.23
N GLY A 65 2.10 18.65 -3.46
CA GLY A 65 1.29 18.56 -4.67
C GLY A 65 0.69 17.18 -4.90
N TYR A 66 1.41 16.12 -4.51
CA TYR A 66 0.90 14.74 -4.57
C TYR A 66 -0.24 14.54 -3.58
N ILE A 67 -0.06 14.97 -2.32
CA ILE A 67 -1.08 14.86 -1.27
C ILE A 67 -2.34 15.65 -1.68
N GLU A 68 -2.18 16.85 -2.24
CA GLU A 68 -3.28 17.64 -2.76
C GLU A 68 -4.00 16.97 -3.93
N ALA A 69 -3.26 16.39 -4.89
CA ALA A 69 -3.84 15.67 -6.02
C ALA A 69 -4.58 14.39 -5.60
N THR A 70 -4.00 13.64 -4.67
CA THR A 70 -4.59 12.42 -4.10
C THR A 70 -5.84 12.76 -3.29
N ASN A 71 -5.82 13.80 -2.47
CA ASN A 71 -7.00 14.28 -1.76
C ASN A 71 -8.11 14.75 -2.72
N SER A 72 -7.75 15.39 -3.83
CA SER A 72 -8.71 15.77 -4.87
C SER A 72 -9.33 14.54 -5.56
N ARG A 73 -8.54 13.50 -5.83
CA ARG A 73 -9.04 12.20 -6.32
C ARG A 73 -9.97 11.53 -5.31
N PHE A 74 -9.61 11.52 -4.02
CA PHE A 74 -10.48 11.01 -2.96
C PHE A 74 -11.81 11.76 -2.90
N ALA A 75 -11.79 13.09 -2.90
CA ALA A 75 -13.02 13.89 -2.92
C ALA A 75 -13.90 13.59 -4.16
N LYS A 76 -13.30 13.33 -5.31
CA LYS A 76 -14.03 12.93 -6.52
C LYS A 76 -14.65 11.54 -6.40
N LEU A 77 -13.93 10.59 -5.82
CA LEU A 77 -14.42 9.24 -5.54
C LEU A 77 -15.56 9.26 -4.51
N GLU A 78 -15.43 10.04 -3.44
CA GLU A 78 -16.49 10.23 -2.44
C GLU A 78 -17.76 10.82 -3.07
N SER A 79 -17.64 11.81 -3.96
CA SER A 79 -18.77 12.33 -4.72
C SER A 79 -19.43 11.25 -5.58
N LEU A 80 -18.64 10.42 -6.25
CA LEU A 80 -19.14 9.32 -7.09
C LEU A 80 -19.88 8.27 -6.27
N ILE A 81 -19.34 7.90 -5.10
CA ILE A 81 -19.96 6.97 -4.17
C ILE A 81 -21.29 7.55 -3.65
N ALA A 82 -21.33 8.85 -3.35
CA ALA A 82 -22.55 9.52 -2.93
C ALA A 82 -23.62 9.54 -4.04
N ASP A 83 -23.22 9.75 -5.30
CA ASP A 83 -24.12 9.67 -6.45
C ASP A 83 -24.66 8.24 -6.66
N GLN A 84 -23.78 7.24 -6.63
CA GLN A 84 -24.19 5.83 -6.73
C GLN A 84 -25.12 5.41 -5.60
N SER A 85 -24.87 5.87 -4.38
CA SER A 85 -25.74 5.61 -3.23
C SER A 85 -27.14 6.20 -3.44
N ARG A 86 -27.23 7.43 -3.99
CA ARG A 86 -28.52 8.03 -4.37
C ARG A 86 -29.23 7.26 -5.48
N GLU A 87 -28.50 6.75 -6.46
CA GLU A 87 -29.04 5.92 -7.55
C GLU A 87 -29.63 4.62 -7.00
N ILE A 88 -28.90 3.95 -6.11
CA ILE A 88 -29.34 2.72 -5.43
C ILE A 88 -30.61 2.98 -4.63
N GLU A 89 -30.68 4.07 -3.86
CA GLU A 89 -31.89 4.43 -3.13
C GLU A 89 -33.09 4.69 -4.06
N LYS A 90 -32.88 5.35 -5.20
CA LYS A 90 -33.93 5.54 -6.22
C LYS A 90 -34.41 4.20 -6.78
N LEU A 91 -33.50 3.30 -7.15
CA LEU A 91 -33.82 1.98 -7.67
C LEU A 91 -34.58 1.14 -6.63
N GLN A 92 -34.14 1.15 -5.38
CA GLN A 92 -34.84 0.49 -4.27
C GLN A 92 -36.24 1.07 -4.04
N ARG A 93 -36.43 2.39 -4.24
CA ARG A 93 -37.74 3.04 -4.17
C ARG A 93 -38.64 2.62 -5.34
N ILE A 94 -38.09 2.52 -6.55
CA ILE A 94 -38.83 2.03 -7.75
C ILE A 94 -39.29 0.59 -7.53
N ILE A 95 -38.40 -0.29 -7.04
CA ILE A 95 -38.73 -1.69 -6.71
C ILE A 95 -39.83 -1.74 -5.63
N ARG A 96 -39.74 -0.93 -4.57
CA ARG A 96 -40.77 -0.86 -3.51
C ARG A 96 -42.11 -0.31 -3.99
N THR A 97 -42.11 0.62 -4.94
CA THR A 97 -43.35 1.20 -5.50
C THR A 97 -43.98 0.35 -6.60
N GLY A 98 -43.40 -0.80 -6.97
CA GLY A 98 -43.99 -1.76 -7.89
C GLY A 98 -44.08 -1.33 -9.36
N LYS A 99 -43.67 -0.09 -9.69
CA LYS A 99 -43.74 0.46 -11.07
C LYS A 99 -42.77 -0.20 -12.07
N GLY A 100 -41.85 -1.03 -11.60
CA GLY A 100 -40.86 -1.72 -12.45
C GLY A 100 -41.33 -3.02 -13.10
N ILE A 101 -42.51 -3.55 -12.74
CA ILE A 101 -42.99 -4.85 -13.26
C ILE A 101 -43.82 -4.70 -14.56
N GLU A 102 -44.31 -3.50 -14.88
CA GLU A 102 -45.10 -3.30 -16.13
C GLU A 102 -44.26 -3.21 -17.41
N PHE A 103 -42.92 -3.08 -17.34
CA PHE A 103 -42.09 -2.95 -18.55
C PHE A 103 -41.58 -4.28 -19.14
N MET A 104 -41.90 -5.43 -18.51
CA MET A 104 -41.45 -6.75 -18.98
C MET A 104 -42.58 -7.76 -19.23
N MET A 105 -43.85 -7.32 -19.23
CA MET A 105 -44.99 -8.16 -19.63
C MET A 105 -45.61 -7.66 -20.94
N ASP A 106 -44.81 -7.58 -22.00
CA ASP A 106 -45.34 -7.55 -23.37
C ASP A 106 -44.50 -8.46 -24.27
N LYS A 107 -44.48 -9.75 -23.88
CA LYS A 107 -44.28 -10.94 -24.74
C LYS A 107 -44.48 -12.15 -23.85
N GLY A 108 -45.68 -12.73 -23.93
CA GLY A 108 -46.20 -13.71 -22.99
C GLY A 108 -45.42 -15.01 -22.88
N VAL A 109 -45.57 -15.68 -21.74
CA VAL A 109 -46.21 -17.00 -21.60
C VAL A 109 -46.75 -17.09 -20.16
N SER A 110 -47.92 -17.72 -20.03
CA SER A 110 -48.68 -18.04 -18.83
C SER A 110 -47.85 -18.64 -17.68
N ALA A 111 -48.08 -18.16 -16.45
CA ALA A 111 -47.85 -18.95 -15.25
C ALA A 111 -48.97 -18.71 -14.22
N SER A 112 -49.58 -19.82 -13.83
CA SER A 112 -50.59 -19.96 -12.79
C SER A 112 -50.06 -19.60 -11.40
N SER A 113 -50.95 -19.02 -10.61
CA SER A 113 -50.93 -18.80 -9.16
C SER A 113 -50.10 -19.76 -8.31
N SER A 114 -49.32 -19.20 -7.37
CA SER A 114 -49.55 -19.41 -5.93
C SER A 114 -48.71 -18.45 -5.09
N SER A 115 -49.42 -17.67 -4.30
CA SER A 115 -48.94 -16.81 -3.21
C SER A 115 -48.30 -17.62 -2.08
N ASN A 116 -47.25 -17.08 -1.43
CA ASN A 116 -47.27 -16.92 0.04
C ASN A 116 -46.16 -15.99 0.56
N SER A 117 -46.66 -14.96 1.25
CA SER A 117 -46.12 -14.11 2.32
C SER A 117 -44.78 -14.46 2.98
N ILE A 118 -43.89 -13.47 3.07
CA ILE A 118 -43.07 -13.24 4.27
C ILE A 118 -43.15 -11.75 4.63
N ALA A 119 -43.66 -11.48 5.83
CA ALA A 119 -43.89 -10.17 6.39
C ALA A 119 -42.58 -9.49 6.83
N ASN A 120 -42.42 -8.23 6.43
CA ASN A 120 -41.40 -7.32 6.96
C ASN A 120 -41.84 -6.79 8.33
N ASN A 121 -40.95 -6.89 9.32
CA ASN A 121 -41.02 -6.16 10.58
C ASN A 121 -39.64 -5.59 10.88
N ILE A 122 -39.37 -4.34 10.50
CA ILE A 122 -38.40 -3.49 11.21
C ILE A 122 -38.98 -2.09 11.29
N VAL A 123 -39.17 -1.67 12.55
CA VAL A 123 -39.69 -0.40 13.03
C VAL A 123 -38.65 0.70 12.79
N ASN A 124 -39.06 1.77 12.10
CA ASN A 124 -38.36 3.05 12.10
C ASN A 124 -38.80 3.86 13.32
N THR A 125 -37.85 4.34 14.11
CA THR A 125 -38.04 5.51 14.98
C THR A 125 -37.06 6.59 14.57
N THR A 126 -37.58 7.53 13.79
CA THR A 126 -37.00 8.85 13.53
C THR A 126 -37.39 9.80 14.66
N THR A 127 -36.43 10.57 15.17
CA THR A 127 -36.71 11.85 15.82
C THR A 127 -35.80 12.92 15.23
N ASP A 128 -36.43 13.84 14.51
CA ASP A 128 -35.90 15.11 14.01
C ASP A 128 -35.73 16.16 15.12
N GLY A 129 -34.88 17.14 14.82
CA GLY A 129 -34.83 18.47 15.44
C GLY A 129 -33.39 18.87 15.79
N GLY A 130 -32.83 19.99 15.38
CA GLY A 130 -33.30 21.12 14.60
C GLY A 130 -32.21 22.21 14.62
N GLU A 131 -32.33 23.13 13.65
CA GLU A 131 -31.87 24.52 13.67
C GLU A 131 -30.38 24.89 13.43
N SER A 132 -30.32 25.92 12.59
CA SER A 132 -29.21 26.65 11.99
C SER A 132 -28.45 27.57 12.93
N SER A 133 -27.13 27.69 12.77
CA SER A 133 -26.47 29.00 12.87
C SER A 133 -25.16 29.05 12.08
N SER A 134 -25.05 30.12 11.31
CA SER A 134 -23.89 30.54 10.51
C SER A 134 -22.80 31.13 11.39
N SER A 135 -21.56 30.65 11.27
CA SER A 135 -20.38 31.45 11.57
C SER A 135 -19.25 31.15 10.59
N CYS A 136 -18.91 32.17 9.81
CA CYS A 136 -17.71 32.24 8.99
C CYS A 136 -16.48 32.05 9.88
N GLY A 137 -15.76 30.95 9.69
CA GLY A 137 -14.48 30.67 10.31
C GLY A 137 -13.65 29.90 9.30
N THR A 138 -12.51 30.48 8.91
CA THR A 138 -11.48 29.85 8.08
C THR A 138 -11.26 28.40 8.49
N LYS A 139 -11.72 27.45 7.65
CA LYS A 139 -11.42 26.03 7.80
C LYS A 139 -9.92 25.86 7.61
N ARG A 140 -9.23 25.89 8.75
CA ARG A 140 -7.87 25.40 8.93
C ARG A 140 -7.86 24.00 8.34
N MET A 141 -7.23 23.82 7.17
CA MET A 141 -6.93 22.48 6.64
C MET A 141 -5.94 21.85 7.61
N VAL A 142 -6.48 21.16 8.61
CA VAL A 142 -5.74 20.17 9.38
C VAL A 142 -5.56 19.02 8.40
N SER A 143 -4.33 18.75 7.98
CA SER A 143 -3.99 17.46 7.37
C SER A 143 -4.07 16.42 8.49
N THR A 144 -5.29 15.98 8.81
CA THR A 144 -5.52 14.81 9.64
C THR A 144 -5.10 13.61 8.82
N PHE A 145 -3.82 13.24 8.91
CA PHE A 145 -3.53 11.83 8.81
C PHE A 145 -4.34 11.17 9.94
N PRO A 146 -5.18 10.17 9.66
CA PRO A 146 -6.18 9.68 10.60
C PRO A 146 -5.53 8.79 11.66
N HIS A 147 -4.60 9.32 12.45
CA HIS A 147 -3.96 8.58 13.52
C HIS A 147 -4.99 8.04 14.53
N ASP A 148 -6.11 8.75 14.71
CA ASP A 148 -7.22 8.36 15.59
C ASP A 148 -8.43 7.74 14.85
N GLU A 149 -8.45 7.70 13.50
CA GLU A 149 -9.54 7.06 12.74
C GLU A 149 -9.15 5.68 12.18
N ILE A 150 -7.89 5.27 12.29
CA ILE A 150 -7.48 3.89 12.01
C ILE A 150 -7.96 3.00 13.16
N THR A 151 -9.22 2.63 13.09
CA THR A 151 -9.81 1.63 13.99
C THR A 151 -9.62 0.25 13.39
N CYS A 152 -9.15 -0.70 14.20
CA CYS A 152 -9.14 -2.10 13.83
C CYS A 152 -10.58 -2.54 13.54
N HIS A 153 -10.90 -2.74 12.27
CA HIS A 153 -12.23 -3.19 11.86
C HIS A 153 -12.47 -4.65 12.25
N ARG A 154 -11.44 -5.50 12.15
CA ARG A 154 -11.54 -6.93 12.42
C ARG A 154 -10.19 -7.55 12.79
N THR A 155 -10.23 -8.54 13.66
CA THR A 155 -9.09 -9.42 13.98
C THR A 155 -9.46 -10.86 13.65
N ILE A 156 -8.70 -11.50 12.76
CA ILE A 156 -8.89 -12.91 12.37
C ILE A 156 -7.80 -13.73 13.04
N SER A 157 -8.16 -14.52 14.06
CA SER A 157 -7.22 -15.34 14.84
C SER A 157 -7.37 -16.82 14.48
N SER A 158 -6.90 -17.21 13.29
CA SER A 158 -7.07 -18.57 12.75
C SER A 158 -5.76 -19.36 12.61
N HIS A 159 -4.63 -18.69 12.37
CA HIS A 159 -3.33 -19.36 12.34
C HIS A 159 -2.82 -19.64 13.75
N THR A 160 -2.20 -20.81 13.94
CA THR A 160 -1.58 -21.21 15.21
C THR A 160 -0.16 -20.67 15.40
N CYS A 161 0.42 -20.15 14.32
CA CYS A 161 1.76 -19.58 14.25
C CYS A 161 1.72 -18.18 13.62
N GLY A 162 2.86 -17.49 13.63
CA GLY A 162 2.98 -16.17 13.00
C GLY A 162 2.64 -16.20 11.52
N VAL A 163 1.85 -15.21 11.08
CA VAL A 163 1.55 -14.94 9.67
C VAL A 163 2.77 -14.24 9.07
N THR A 164 3.33 -14.83 8.02
CA THR A 164 4.58 -14.40 7.39
C THR A 164 4.35 -13.69 6.06
N SER A 165 3.19 -13.88 5.44
CA SER A 165 2.82 -13.19 4.21
C SER A 165 1.31 -13.05 4.09
N VAL A 166 0.87 -11.97 3.45
CA VAL A 166 -0.54 -11.72 3.12
C VAL A 166 -0.63 -11.23 1.68
N ALA A 167 -1.64 -11.71 0.97
CA ALA A 167 -2.04 -11.17 -0.32
C ALA A 167 -3.56 -10.98 -0.33
N VAL A 168 -4.02 -9.95 -1.05
CA VAL A 168 -5.43 -9.54 -1.03
C VAL A 168 -5.93 -9.47 -2.46
N ASN A 169 -7.16 -9.96 -2.66
CA ASN A 169 -7.97 -9.74 -3.85
C ASN A 169 -9.27 -9.01 -3.42
N GLN A 170 -10.09 -8.54 -4.37
CA GLN A 170 -11.27 -7.68 -4.11
C GLN A 170 -12.13 -8.13 -2.91
N ASP A 171 -12.41 -9.43 -2.78
CA ASP A 171 -13.28 -9.96 -1.72
C ASP A 171 -12.60 -10.98 -0.79
N LYS A 172 -11.29 -11.23 -0.96
CA LYS A 172 -10.61 -12.37 -0.34
C LYS A 172 -9.21 -12.02 0.17
N VAL A 173 -8.85 -12.55 1.34
CA VAL A 173 -7.51 -12.44 1.93
C VAL A 173 -6.86 -13.82 1.96
N PHE A 174 -5.64 -13.90 1.46
CA PHE A 174 -4.79 -15.07 1.46
C PHE A 174 -3.69 -14.83 2.48
N ALA A 175 -3.52 -15.73 3.43
CA ALA A 175 -2.51 -15.62 4.47
C ALA A 175 -1.63 -16.87 4.48
N GLY A 176 -0.32 -16.64 4.55
CA GLY A 176 0.71 -17.68 4.63
C GLY A 176 1.34 -17.62 6.01
N ALA A 177 1.54 -18.78 6.63
CA ALA A 177 2.05 -18.86 7.98
C ALA A 177 3.38 -19.59 8.08
N HIS A 178 4.03 -19.40 9.23
CA HIS A 178 5.30 -20.04 9.54
C HIS A 178 5.22 -21.58 9.61
N ASP A 179 4.03 -22.13 9.85
CA ASP A 179 3.76 -23.58 9.90
C ASP A 179 3.63 -24.24 8.50
N GLY A 180 3.75 -23.46 7.41
CA GLY A 180 3.60 -23.95 6.05
C GLY A 180 2.14 -24.01 5.56
N SER A 181 1.18 -23.59 6.38
CA SER A 181 -0.22 -23.47 5.97
C SER A 181 -0.46 -22.17 5.20
N THR A 182 -1.32 -22.27 4.19
CA THR A 182 -1.96 -21.14 3.53
C THR A 182 -3.46 -21.20 3.81
N LYS A 183 -4.04 -20.08 4.26
CA LYS A 183 -5.47 -19.98 4.54
C LYS A 183 -6.09 -18.88 3.68
N VAL A 184 -7.33 -19.10 3.29
CA VAL A 184 -8.12 -18.14 2.51
C VAL A 184 -9.30 -17.69 3.36
N PHE A 185 -9.53 -16.39 3.41
CA PHE A 185 -10.57 -15.75 4.19
C PHE A 185 -11.44 -14.85 3.33
N ASP A 186 -12.70 -14.72 3.69
CA ASP A 186 -13.56 -13.66 3.18
C ASP A 186 -13.23 -12.33 3.86
N ILE A 187 -13.06 -11.24 3.10
CA ILE A 187 -12.72 -9.92 3.67
C ILE A 187 -13.86 -9.37 4.52
N ASN A 188 -15.10 -9.55 4.09
CA ASN A 188 -16.26 -8.93 4.71
C ASN A 188 -16.65 -9.67 5.99
N THR A 189 -16.75 -11.00 5.92
CA THR A 189 -17.17 -11.83 7.06
C THR A 189 -16.00 -12.20 7.97
N GLY A 190 -14.78 -12.30 7.44
CA GLY A 190 -13.61 -12.84 8.14
C GLY A 190 -13.66 -14.35 8.32
N GLU A 191 -14.59 -15.03 7.66
CA GLU A 191 -14.72 -16.48 7.75
C GLU A 191 -13.59 -17.18 7.01
N LEU A 192 -13.13 -18.29 7.58
CA LEU A 192 -12.16 -19.18 6.95
C LEU A 192 -12.87 -19.94 5.82
N LEU A 193 -12.45 -19.71 4.59
CA LEU A 193 -12.98 -20.38 3.41
C LEU A 193 -12.18 -21.65 3.08
N LYS A 194 -10.86 -21.61 3.27
CA LYS A 194 -9.99 -22.74 2.94
C LYS A 194 -8.78 -22.81 3.86
N ASP A 195 -8.41 -24.02 4.26
CA ASP A 195 -7.15 -24.33 4.95
C ASP A 195 -6.34 -25.30 4.08
N SER A 196 -5.22 -24.82 3.55
CA SER A 196 -4.36 -25.55 2.62
C SER A 196 -3.00 -25.78 3.25
N LYS A 197 -2.65 -27.04 3.50
CA LYS A 197 -1.33 -27.43 4.01
C LYS A 197 -0.54 -28.09 2.89
N GLY A 198 0.38 -27.34 2.30
CA GLY A 198 1.22 -27.82 1.20
C GLY A 198 2.71 -27.67 1.42
N HIS A 199 3.15 -26.57 2.05
CA HIS A 199 4.56 -26.31 2.27
C HIS A 199 5.07 -27.10 3.47
N THR A 200 6.31 -27.59 3.38
CA THR A 200 6.96 -28.30 4.49
C THR A 200 7.58 -27.33 5.50
N MET A 201 7.75 -26.07 5.09
CA MET A 201 8.32 -24.98 5.88
C MET A 201 7.50 -23.70 5.71
N SER A 202 7.92 -22.62 6.38
CA SER A 202 7.26 -21.32 6.41
C SER A 202 7.02 -20.71 5.02
N VAL A 203 5.85 -20.09 4.84
CA VAL A 203 5.42 -19.44 3.59
C VAL A 203 5.76 -17.95 3.60
N TRP A 204 6.77 -17.54 2.85
CA TRP A 204 7.27 -16.15 2.84
C TRP A 204 6.71 -15.31 1.70
N GLY A 205 6.37 -15.94 0.57
CA GLY A 205 5.80 -15.25 -0.58
C GLY A 205 4.36 -15.68 -0.84
N LEU A 206 3.48 -14.72 -1.07
CA LEU A 206 2.14 -14.94 -1.60
C LEU A 206 1.84 -13.95 -2.72
N ALA A 207 1.24 -14.44 -3.79
CA ALA A 207 0.71 -13.61 -4.87
C ALA A 207 -0.61 -14.18 -5.37
N VAL A 208 -1.53 -13.32 -5.78
CA VAL A 208 -2.85 -13.74 -6.28
C VAL A 208 -2.95 -13.36 -7.75
N SER A 209 -3.57 -14.23 -8.55
CA SER A 209 -3.87 -13.92 -9.94
C SER A 209 -4.87 -12.76 -10.02
N PRO A 210 -4.72 -11.80 -10.94
CA PRO A 210 -5.69 -10.71 -11.13
C PRO A 210 -7.11 -11.21 -11.46
N THR A 211 -7.23 -12.37 -12.09
CA THR A 211 -8.50 -13.05 -12.35
C THR A 211 -9.15 -13.62 -11.09
N GLY A 212 -8.38 -13.77 -10.01
CA GLY A 212 -8.86 -14.23 -8.72
C GLY A 212 -9.20 -15.71 -8.65
N ASP A 213 -8.85 -16.50 -9.66
CA ASP A 213 -9.06 -17.96 -9.72
C ASP A 213 -7.93 -18.75 -9.03
N ARG A 214 -6.70 -18.23 -9.12
CA ARG A 214 -5.50 -18.88 -8.59
C ARG A 214 -4.72 -17.99 -7.64
N TYR A 215 -4.01 -18.64 -6.73
CA TYR A 215 -2.97 -17.99 -5.93
C TYR A 215 -1.69 -18.82 -5.92
N PHE A 216 -0.59 -18.14 -5.66
CA PHE A 216 0.76 -18.69 -5.67
C PHE A 216 1.35 -18.48 -4.29
N SER A 217 1.95 -19.54 -3.74
CA SER A 217 2.67 -19.46 -2.48
C SER A 217 4.10 -19.92 -2.67
N ALA A 218 5.03 -19.32 -1.93
CA ALA A 218 6.41 -19.73 -1.93
C ALA A 218 6.98 -19.75 -0.52
N GLY A 219 7.83 -20.73 -0.27
CA GLY A 219 8.28 -21.06 1.08
C GLY A 219 9.79 -21.10 1.26
N SER A 220 10.18 -21.28 2.52
CA SER A 220 11.55 -21.62 2.91
C SER A 220 11.99 -23.00 2.42
N ASP A 221 11.04 -23.82 1.96
CA ASP A 221 11.30 -25.12 1.34
C ASP A 221 11.84 -25.02 -0.10
N GLY A 222 11.97 -23.79 -0.64
CA GLY A 222 12.47 -23.54 -1.99
C GLY A 222 11.48 -23.88 -3.09
N THR A 223 10.23 -24.19 -2.73
CA THR A 223 9.18 -24.52 -3.70
C THR A 223 8.25 -23.34 -3.91
N ILE A 224 7.73 -23.24 -5.13
CA ILE A 224 6.58 -22.42 -5.46
C ILE A 224 5.40 -23.36 -5.68
N LYS A 225 4.27 -23.11 -5.03
CA LYS A 225 3.05 -23.90 -5.18
C LYS A 225 1.97 -23.05 -5.82
N VAL A 226 1.26 -23.67 -6.75
CA VAL A 226 0.16 -23.07 -7.50
C VAL A 226 -1.13 -23.68 -7.00
N TRP A 227 -2.04 -22.81 -6.59
CA TRP A 227 -3.29 -23.21 -5.98
C TRP A 227 -4.48 -22.70 -6.78
N ASP A 228 -5.42 -23.59 -7.03
CA ASP A 228 -6.76 -23.25 -7.47
C ASP A 228 -7.68 -23.35 -6.25
N TRP A 229 -8.04 -22.19 -5.71
CA TRP A 229 -8.87 -22.13 -4.49
C TRP A 229 -10.36 -22.26 -4.81
N THR A 230 -10.76 -22.07 -6.08
CA THR A 230 -12.15 -22.18 -6.53
C THR A 230 -12.62 -23.63 -6.61
N ASN A 231 -11.68 -24.57 -6.65
CA ASN A 231 -11.98 -25.99 -6.64
C ASN A 231 -12.63 -26.43 -5.31
N GLU A 232 -13.83 -27.01 -5.42
CA GLU A 232 -14.59 -27.52 -4.27
C GLU A 232 -13.83 -28.67 -3.57
N ASP A 233 -13.09 -29.47 -4.33
CA ASP A 233 -12.29 -30.58 -3.81
C ASP A 233 -10.99 -30.07 -3.17
N GLU A 234 -10.97 -29.99 -1.83
CA GLU A 234 -9.79 -29.58 -1.03
C GLU A 234 -8.51 -30.32 -1.40
N THR A 235 -8.61 -31.58 -1.82
CA THR A 235 -7.44 -32.39 -2.16
C THR A 235 -6.82 -32.02 -3.50
N LYS A 236 -7.57 -31.31 -4.36
CA LYS A 236 -7.16 -30.88 -5.71
C LYS A 236 -6.91 -29.39 -5.83
N CYS A 237 -6.95 -28.66 -4.72
CA CYS A 237 -6.59 -27.25 -4.73
C CYS A 237 -5.13 -27.02 -5.10
N LEU A 238 -4.23 -27.96 -4.79
CA LEU A 238 -2.84 -27.89 -5.23
C LEU A 238 -2.76 -28.34 -6.70
N VAL A 239 -2.56 -27.39 -7.61
CA VAL A 239 -2.45 -27.67 -9.05
C VAL A 239 -1.05 -28.18 -9.40
N LYS A 240 -0.01 -27.50 -8.91
CA LYS A 240 1.39 -27.81 -9.23
C LYS A 240 2.30 -27.38 -8.10
N SER A 241 3.33 -28.19 -7.84
CA SER A 241 4.47 -27.83 -6.99
C SER A 241 5.71 -27.71 -7.88
N ILE A 242 6.40 -26.58 -7.79
CA ILE A 242 7.52 -26.20 -8.65
C ILE A 242 8.78 -26.10 -7.77
N PRO A 243 9.62 -27.15 -7.70
CA PRO A 243 10.83 -27.18 -6.88
C PRO A 243 12.06 -26.72 -7.69
N ASP A 244 12.09 -25.47 -8.11
CA ASP A 244 13.15 -24.98 -9.03
C ASP A 244 14.17 -24.04 -8.37
N HIS A 245 13.82 -23.43 -7.24
CA HIS A 245 14.76 -22.63 -6.47
C HIS A 245 15.57 -23.53 -5.54
N ASN A 246 16.89 -23.29 -5.48
CA ASN A 246 17.81 -24.05 -4.63
C ASN A 246 17.88 -23.53 -3.18
N ALA A 247 17.06 -22.53 -2.85
CA ALA A 247 17.02 -21.90 -1.53
C ALA A 247 15.65 -21.26 -1.30
N LYS A 248 15.48 -20.64 -0.12
CA LYS A 248 14.25 -19.98 0.32
C LYS A 248 13.76 -18.95 -0.71
N VAL A 249 12.48 -18.99 -1.02
CA VAL A 249 11.83 -17.98 -1.87
C VAL A 249 11.11 -16.97 -0.97
N TYR A 250 11.50 -15.70 -1.06
CA TYR A 250 11.01 -14.65 -0.16
C TYR A 250 9.87 -13.83 -0.75
N GLY A 251 9.89 -13.58 -2.06
CA GLY A 251 8.92 -12.71 -2.72
C GLY A 251 8.26 -13.39 -3.90
N LEU A 252 6.95 -13.13 -4.06
CA LEU A 252 6.19 -13.44 -5.26
C LEU A 252 5.41 -12.19 -5.71
N VAL A 253 5.34 -11.96 -7.02
CA VAL A 253 4.43 -10.99 -7.64
C VAL A 253 3.89 -11.59 -8.92
N VAL A 254 2.60 -11.38 -9.17
CA VAL A 254 1.96 -11.68 -10.46
C VAL A 254 1.71 -10.36 -11.16
N ASP A 255 2.12 -10.27 -12.42
CA ASP A 255 1.82 -9.13 -13.27
C ASP A 255 1.74 -9.57 -14.75
N GLN A 256 0.76 -9.04 -15.48
CA GLN A 256 0.56 -9.32 -16.92
C GLN A 256 0.64 -10.80 -17.33
N GLY A 257 0.08 -11.71 -16.53
CA GLY A 257 0.11 -13.17 -16.81
C GLY A 257 1.46 -13.84 -16.56
N ARG A 258 2.38 -13.16 -15.86
CA ARG A 258 3.68 -13.68 -15.45
C ARG A 258 3.79 -13.68 -13.94
N LEU A 259 4.36 -14.74 -13.40
CA LEU A 259 4.73 -14.83 -12.00
C LEU A 259 6.23 -14.60 -11.88
N TYR A 260 6.61 -13.72 -10.97
CA TYR A 260 7.99 -13.39 -10.64
C TYR A 260 8.29 -13.90 -9.24
N SER A 261 9.46 -14.50 -9.08
CA SER A 261 9.89 -15.11 -7.81
C SER A 261 11.29 -14.65 -7.46
N ALA A 262 11.49 -14.20 -6.22
CA ALA A 262 12.78 -13.79 -5.67
C ALA A 262 13.23 -14.78 -4.61
N SER A 263 14.48 -15.23 -4.75
CA SER A 263 15.04 -16.28 -3.90
C SER A 263 16.37 -15.89 -3.28
N SER A 264 16.63 -16.50 -2.13
CA SER A 264 17.93 -16.50 -1.46
C SER A 264 19.02 -17.18 -2.30
N ASP A 265 18.67 -17.89 -3.38
CA ASP A 265 19.63 -18.48 -4.33
C ASP A 265 20.25 -17.44 -5.28
N LYS A 266 19.95 -16.15 -5.05
CA LYS A 266 20.48 -14.97 -5.77
C LYS A 266 19.88 -14.79 -7.17
N THR A 267 18.84 -15.57 -7.49
CA THR A 267 18.17 -15.51 -8.78
C THR A 267 16.76 -14.96 -8.64
N VAL A 268 16.28 -14.40 -9.75
CA VAL A 268 14.87 -14.10 -9.95
C VAL A 268 14.38 -14.93 -11.11
N LYS A 269 13.29 -15.67 -10.93
CA LYS A 269 12.71 -16.50 -11.99
C LYS A 269 11.37 -15.94 -12.43
N VAL A 270 11.14 -16.00 -13.74
CA VAL A 270 9.91 -15.59 -14.42
C VAL A 270 9.20 -16.83 -14.93
N TRP A 271 7.92 -16.92 -14.61
CA TRP A 271 7.08 -18.06 -14.93
C TRP A 271 5.85 -17.60 -15.70
N ASP A 272 5.38 -18.42 -16.61
CA ASP A 272 4.06 -18.24 -17.23
C ASP A 272 2.97 -18.71 -16.26
N THR A 273 1.93 -17.91 -16.01
CA THR A 273 0.88 -18.28 -15.05
C THR A 273 -0.10 -19.34 -15.58
N GLU A 274 -0.18 -19.53 -16.89
CA GLU A 274 -1.06 -20.51 -17.54
C GLU A 274 -0.34 -21.86 -17.70
N THR A 275 0.83 -21.86 -18.33
CA THR A 275 1.60 -23.09 -18.60
C THR A 275 2.42 -23.55 -17.40
N LEU A 276 2.70 -22.64 -16.46
CA LEU A 276 3.54 -22.88 -15.28
C LEU A 276 4.96 -23.35 -15.65
N GLU A 277 5.45 -22.88 -16.79
CA GLU A 277 6.82 -23.11 -17.26
C GLU A 277 7.72 -21.93 -16.92
N CYS A 278 9.01 -22.21 -16.67
CA CYS A 278 10.01 -21.17 -16.44
C CYS A 278 10.35 -20.51 -17.77
N LEU A 279 10.02 -19.22 -17.91
CA LEU A 279 10.31 -18.43 -19.10
C LEU A 279 11.73 -17.87 -19.09
N ALA A 280 12.19 -17.41 -17.91
CA ALA A 280 13.52 -16.80 -17.78
C ALA A 280 14.06 -16.91 -16.35
N THR A 281 15.39 -16.90 -16.22
CA THR A 281 16.09 -16.76 -14.95
C THR A 281 17.03 -15.56 -15.04
N PHE A 282 16.78 -14.54 -14.22
CA PHE A 282 17.63 -13.37 -14.12
C PHE A 282 18.73 -13.63 -13.09
N GLN A 283 19.98 -13.51 -13.55
CA GLN A 283 21.17 -13.63 -12.74
C GLN A 283 21.92 -12.30 -12.73
N GLY A 284 22.46 -11.91 -11.59
CA GLY A 284 23.25 -10.68 -11.48
C GLY A 284 23.34 -10.09 -10.07
N HIS A 285 22.46 -10.51 -9.15
CA HIS A 285 22.65 -10.24 -7.73
C HIS A 285 23.76 -11.13 -7.16
N THR A 286 24.56 -10.58 -6.24
CA THR A 286 25.65 -11.32 -5.59
C THR A 286 25.24 -11.90 -4.22
N GLY A 287 24.09 -11.47 -3.71
CA GLY A 287 23.44 -11.90 -2.47
C GLY A 287 21.99 -12.34 -2.72
N GLY A 288 21.32 -12.84 -1.68
CA GLY A 288 19.92 -13.29 -1.78
C GLY A 288 18.99 -12.15 -2.20
N VAL A 289 17.99 -12.45 -3.02
CA VAL A 289 16.97 -11.48 -3.43
C VAL A 289 15.81 -11.57 -2.45
N ASN A 290 15.61 -10.53 -1.66
CA ASN A 290 14.69 -10.52 -0.53
C ASN A 290 13.29 -10.07 -0.93
N SER A 291 13.20 -9.15 -1.89
CA SER A 291 11.91 -8.65 -2.36
C SER A 291 11.95 -8.25 -3.83
N LEU A 292 10.75 -8.18 -4.41
CA LEU A 292 10.52 -7.82 -5.79
C LEU A 292 9.20 -7.05 -5.93
N ALA A 293 9.17 -6.10 -6.86
CA ALA A 293 7.99 -5.32 -7.21
C ALA A 293 7.91 -5.16 -8.72
N ALA A 294 6.75 -5.45 -9.30
CA ALA A 294 6.52 -5.22 -10.72
C ALA A 294 6.23 -3.73 -10.97
N LEU A 295 6.92 -3.16 -11.96
CA LEU A 295 6.66 -1.83 -12.47
C LEU A 295 6.18 -2.00 -13.91
N SER A 296 4.87 -2.01 -14.07
CA SER A 296 4.25 -2.23 -15.36
C SER A 296 3.45 -1.01 -15.75
N ASP A 297 3.94 -0.33 -16.79
CA ASP A 297 3.15 0.63 -17.56
C ASP A 297 2.67 -0.06 -18.84
N ALA A 298 1.68 0.51 -19.51
CA ALA A 298 1.06 -0.04 -20.73
C ALA A 298 2.07 -0.34 -21.85
N SER A 299 3.29 0.24 -21.81
CA SER A 299 4.35 0.06 -22.80
C SER A 299 5.63 -0.63 -22.30
N SER A 300 5.81 -0.84 -20.98
CA SER A 300 7.05 -1.42 -20.45
C SER A 300 6.79 -2.29 -19.22
N SER A 301 7.24 -3.54 -19.28
CA SER A 301 7.27 -4.46 -18.15
C SER A 301 8.67 -4.42 -17.54
N GLN A 302 8.80 -3.71 -16.42
CA GLN A 302 10.02 -3.64 -15.63
C GLN A 302 9.82 -4.36 -14.30
N LEU A 303 10.91 -4.88 -13.76
CA LEU A 303 10.91 -5.52 -12.45
C LEU A 303 11.95 -4.86 -11.57
N VAL A 304 11.55 -4.47 -10.36
CA VAL A 304 12.46 -3.95 -9.34
C VAL A 304 12.71 -5.02 -8.30
N THR A 305 13.96 -5.14 -7.86
CA THR A 305 14.40 -6.22 -6.96
C THR A 305 15.33 -5.66 -5.90
N GLY A 306 15.10 -6.03 -4.65
CA GLY A 306 15.94 -5.66 -3.50
C GLY A 306 16.70 -6.88 -3.00
N SER A 307 17.98 -6.70 -2.67
CA SER A 307 18.87 -7.80 -2.29
C SER A 307 19.75 -7.50 -1.08
N SER A 308 20.16 -8.58 -0.40
CA SER A 308 21.25 -8.58 0.58
C SER A 308 22.62 -8.20 0.00
N ASP A 309 22.77 -8.11 -1.33
CA ASP A 309 23.96 -7.48 -1.92
C ASP A 309 24.01 -5.95 -1.78
N LYS A 310 23.05 -5.39 -1.06
CA LYS A 310 22.92 -3.95 -0.77
C LYS A 310 22.61 -3.14 -2.03
N THR A 311 22.02 -3.79 -3.04
CA THR A 311 21.62 -3.15 -4.28
C THR A 311 20.13 -3.34 -4.55
N ILE A 312 19.58 -2.33 -5.23
CA ILE A 312 18.29 -2.43 -5.91
C ILE A 312 18.58 -2.52 -7.40
N LYS A 313 18.08 -3.55 -8.07
CA LYS A 313 18.21 -3.71 -9.52
C LYS A 313 16.87 -3.54 -10.20
N ILE A 314 16.89 -2.84 -11.33
CA ILE A 314 15.76 -2.68 -12.24
C ILE A 314 16.05 -3.49 -13.49
N TRP A 315 15.16 -4.41 -13.81
CA TRP A 315 15.27 -5.35 -14.91
C TRP A 315 14.25 -5.01 -15.99
N ASP A 316 14.65 -5.17 -17.24
CA ASP A 316 13.72 -5.26 -18.36
C ASP A 316 13.26 -6.71 -18.45
N VAL A 317 11.96 -6.95 -18.29
CA VAL A 317 11.43 -8.33 -18.26
C VAL A 317 11.50 -8.98 -19.65
N THR A 318 11.35 -8.21 -20.72
CA THR A 318 11.30 -8.72 -22.10
C THR A 318 12.67 -9.22 -22.54
N THR A 319 13.73 -8.49 -22.20
CA THR A 319 15.11 -8.83 -22.57
C THR A 319 15.84 -9.62 -21.49
N GLY A 320 15.34 -9.59 -20.25
CA GLY A 320 16.01 -10.18 -19.09
C GLY A 320 17.29 -9.46 -18.68
N THR A 321 17.50 -8.23 -19.15
CA THR A 321 18.71 -7.47 -18.87
C THR A 321 18.52 -6.54 -17.67
N CYS A 322 19.59 -6.37 -16.88
CA CYS A 322 19.61 -5.40 -15.80
C CYS A 322 19.80 -4.00 -16.40
N LEU A 323 18.73 -3.19 -16.41
CA LEU A 323 18.76 -1.81 -16.91
C LEU A 323 19.54 -0.89 -15.99
N LYS A 324 19.31 -1.00 -14.67
CA LYS A 324 19.91 -0.11 -13.67
C LYS A 324 20.25 -0.86 -12.39
N THR A 325 21.33 -0.44 -11.73
CA THR A 325 21.71 -0.92 -10.40
C THR A 325 21.95 0.28 -9.48
N VAL A 326 21.17 0.38 -8.42
CA VAL A 326 21.31 1.39 -7.36
C VAL A 326 22.03 0.74 -6.19
N ARG A 327 23.22 1.23 -5.82
CA ARG A 327 24.01 0.71 -4.69
C ARG A 327 23.76 1.54 -3.43
N ARG A 328 23.32 0.91 -2.33
CA ARG A 328 23.34 1.48 -0.97
C ARG A 328 24.53 0.93 -0.21
N GLY A 329 25.58 1.74 -0.04
CA GLY A 329 26.87 1.28 0.47
C GLY A 329 26.89 0.66 1.89
N THR A 330 25.83 0.77 2.69
CA THR A 330 25.90 0.43 4.13
C THR A 330 25.06 -0.77 4.57
N SER A 331 23.88 -1.01 3.99
CA SER A 331 22.91 -1.97 4.53
C SER A 331 22.20 -2.80 3.46
N GLU A 332 21.79 -4.01 3.84
CA GLU A 332 20.97 -4.90 3.01
C GLU A 332 19.59 -4.29 2.73
N VAL A 333 19.04 -4.57 1.56
CA VAL A 333 17.68 -4.19 1.17
C VAL A 333 16.75 -5.35 1.53
N LEU A 334 15.75 -5.08 2.36
CA LEU A 334 14.81 -6.08 2.85
C LEU A 334 13.55 -6.12 2.01
N ASP A 335 12.97 -4.95 1.71
CA ASP A 335 11.77 -4.82 0.89
C ASP A 335 11.89 -3.72 -0.15
N VAL A 336 11.14 -3.87 -1.25
CA VAL A 336 11.02 -2.87 -2.30
C VAL A 336 9.55 -2.66 -2.66
N ALA A 337 9.17 -1.41 -2.79
CA ALA A 337 7.86 -1.01 -3.27
C ALA A 337 8.00 0.06 -4.34
N VAL A 338 7.10 0.06 -5.31
CA VAL A 338 7.05 1.05 -6.38
C VAL A 338 5.65 1.61 -6.51
N GLY A 339 5.55 2.88 -6.88
CA GLY A 339 4.27 3.55 -7.11
C GLY A 339 4.47 4.98 -7.59
N ASP A 340 3.63 5.42 -8.54
CA ASP A 340 3.59 6.80 -9.05
C ASP A 340 4.96 7.41 -9.41
N GLY A 341 5.84 6.63 -10.05
CA GLY A 341 7.17 7.07 -10.47
C GLY A 341 8.22 7.11 -9.35
N MET A 342 7.89 6.60 -8.16
CA MET A 342 8.82 6.48 -7.03
C MET A 342 9.15 5.02 -6.72
N LEU A 343 10.34 4.83 -6.17
CA LEU A 343 10.85 3.56 -5.66
C LEU A 343 11.21 3.73 -4.19
N PHE A 344 10.69 2.84 -3.36
CA PHE A 344 10.96 2.75 -1.93
C PHE A 344 11.77 1.49 -1.68
N GLY A 345 12.93 1.65 -1.03
CA GLY A 345 13.75 0.53 -0.58
C GLY A 345 13.87 0.56 0.92
N SER A 346 13.33 -0.44 1.61
CA SER A 346 13.54 -0.60 3.05
C SER A 346 14.85 -1.33 3.31
N THR A 347 15.53 -0.95 4.38
CA THR A 347 16.84 -1.49 4.70
C THR A 347 16.95 -1.97 6.14
N TYR A 348 17.90 -2.88 6.36
CA TYR A 348 18.15 -3.49 7.68
C TYR A 348 18.47 -2.45 8.78
N ASP A 349 18.97 -1.27 8.41
CA ASP A 349 19.23 -0.13 9.32
C ASP A 349 17.97 0.65 9.74
N ALA A 350 16.76 0.10 9.56
CA ALA A 350 15.47 0.71 9.94
C ALA A 350 15.14 2.03 9.21
N VAL A 351 15.69 2.20 8.00
CA VAL A 351 15.46 3.36 7.14
C VAL A 351 14.73 2.93 5.87
N ILE A 352 13.84 3.78 5.36
CA ILE A 352 13.25 3.64 4.02
C ILE A 352 13.85 4.71 3.13
N HIS A 353 14.47 4.30 2.04
CA HIS A 353 15.05 5.19 1.05
C HIS A 353 14.06 5.41 -0.09
N VAL A 354 13.90 6.67 -0.49
CA VAL A 354 13.01 7.06 -1.57
C VAL A 354 13.84 7.49 -2.77
N TYR A 355 13.55 6.90 -3.92
CA TYR A 355 14.22 7.15 -5.18
C TYR A 355 13.22 7.60 -6.25
N ASP A 356 13.67 8.48 -7.13
CA ASP A 356 12.99 8.75 -8.40
C ASP A 356 13.26 7.58 -9.37
N LEU A 357 12.23 6.93 -9.93
CA LEU A 357 12.41 5.79 -10.84
C LEU A 357 13.10 6.20 -12.16
N ASN A 358 12.82 7.41 -12.65
CA ASN A 358 13.33 7.90 -13.93
C ASN A 358 14.82 8.25 -13.81
N GLU A 359 15.17 9.02 -12.77
CA GLU A 359 16.54 9.48 -12.56
C GLU A 359 17.40 8.50 -11.74
N THR A 360 16.77 7.54 -11.05
CA THR A 360 17.43 6.66 -10.05
C THR A 360 18.21 7.43 -8.99
N LYS A 361 17.76 8.64 -8.71
CA LYS A 361 18.36 9.54 -7.74
C LYS A 361 17.63 9.41 -6.41
N GLU A 362 18.39 9.33 -5.34
CA GLU A 362 17.83 9.37 -3.99
C GLU A 362 17.20 10.74 -3.74
N LEU A 363 15.90 10.74 -3.45
CA LEU A 363 15.11 11.92 -3.12
C LEU A 363 15.17 12.24 -1.63
N GLY A 364 15.31 11.21 -0.79
CA GLY A 364 15.44 11.36 0.64
C GLY A 364 15.27 10.04 1.40
N THR A 365 15.27 10.14 2.72
CA THR A 365 15.13 9.02 3.63
C THR A 365 13.98 9.26 4.60
N LEU A 366 13.26 8.19 4.92
CA LEU A 366 12.23 8.16 5.95
C LEU A 366 12.78 7.34 7.10
N SER A 367 12.74 7.92 8.30
CA SER A 367 13.21 7.30 9.54
C SER A 367 12.13 7.43 10.60
N GLY A 368 12.04 6.44 11.48
CA GLY A 368 11.00 6.37 12.51
C GLY A 368 10.81 4.96 13.09
N HIS A 369 11.21 3.93 12.35
CA HIS A 369 11.26 2.57 12.86
C HIS A 369 12.51 2.38 13.73
N ASN A 370 12.36 1.59 14.79
CA ASN A 370 13.46 1.25 15.71
C ASN A 370 14.18 -0.05 15.33
N TRP A 371 13.62 -0.81 14.39
CA TRP A 371 14.06 -2.14 13.97
C TRP A 371 13.83 -2.36 12.47
N GLU A 372 14.23 -3.53 12.00
CA GLU A 372 14.12 -3.95 10.59
C GLU A 372 12.70 -3.76 10.04
N ILE A 373 12.64 -3.35 8.78
CA ILE A 373 11.39 -3.06 8.08
C ILE A 373 11.14 -4.18 7.08
N TRP A 374 10.22 -5.08 7.46
CA TRP A 374 9.76 -6.20 6.65
C TRP A 374 8.45 -5.85 5.92
N ARG A 375 8.14 -6.66 4.92
CA ARG A 375 6.94 -6.55 4.07
C ARG A 375 5.66 -6.96 4.77
#